data_AF-A3IZM0-F1
#
_entry.id   AF-A3IZM0-F1
#
_cell.length_a   1.000
_cell.length_b   1.000
_cell.length_c   1.000
_cell.angle_alpha   90.00
_cell.angle_beta   90.00
_cell.angle_gamma   90.00
#
_symmetry.space_group_name_H-M   'P 1'
#
loop_
_entity.id
_entity.type
_entity.pdbx_description
1 polymer ?
#
loop_
_entity_poly.entity_id
_entity_poly.type
_entity_poly.pdbx_seq_one_letter_code
_entity_poly.pdbx_strand_id
1 'polypeptide(L)'
;MNPPNQNNISIPLSPSLEQRLKEVAHMNQKTEQELILEALENHLKQFPIPKNCYDLAIELGVIGIAADLPSDLSTNPSHFEGFGE
;
A
#
# COMPACT_ATOMS: atom_id res chain seq x y z
N MET A 1 10.38 -21.26 9.51
CA MET A 1 9.01 -20.90 9.11
C MET A 1 8.37 -20.18 10.29
N ASN A 2 8.24 -18.85 10.22
CA ASN A 2 7.47 -18.13 11.22
C ASN A 2 5.97 -18.36 10.91
N PRO A 3 5.13 -18.71 11.90
CA PRO A 3 3.70 -18.79 11.66
C PRO A 3 3.18 -17.40 11.25
N PRO A 4 2.12 -17.31 10.42
CA PRO A 4 1.50 -16.04 10.11
C PRO A 4 1.02 -15.41 11.42
N ASN A 5 1.46 -14.18 11.72
CA ASN A 5 0.96 -13.43 12.86
C ASN A 5 -0.55 -13.21 12.67
N GLN A 6 -1.38 -13.97 13.39
CA GLN A 6 -2.81 -13.72 13.48
C GLN A 6 -3.06 -12.61 14.50
N ASN A 7 -3.26 -11.39 14.02
CA ASN A 7 -3.70 -10.27 14.86
C ASN A 7 -5.22 -10.29 14.96
N ASN A 8 -5.76 -10.48 16.17
CA ASN A 8 -7.19 -10.41 16.43
C ASN A 8 -7.60 -8.98 16.80
N ILE A 9 -8.62 -8.46 16.14
CA ILE A 9 -9.22 -7.16 16.43
C ILE A 9 -10.66 -7.41 16.90
N SER A 10 -11.03 -6.90 18.06
CA SER A 10 -12.39 -7.01 18.60
C SER A 10 -13.07 -5.64 18.52
N ILE A 11 -14.13 -5.55 17.72
CA ILE A 11 -14.82 -4.28 17.43
C ILE A 11 -16.28 -4.43 17.88
N PRO A 12 -16.81 -3.53 18.74
CA PRO A 12 -18.21 -3.54 19.09
C PRO A 12 -19.06 -3.15 17.87
N LEU A 13 -20.08 -3.96 17.56
CA LEU A 13 -21.04 -3.68 16.50
C LEU A 13 -22.36 -3.19 17.10
N SER A 14 -23.01 -2.25 16.43
CA SER A 14 -24.40 -1.90 16.79
C SER A 14 -25.34 -3.06 16.39
N PRO A 15 -26.45 -3.28 17.11
CA PRO A 15 -27.37 -4.37 16.81
C PRO A 15 -27.91 -4.33 15.37
N SER A 16 -28.18 -3.12 14.85
CA SER A 16 -28.63 -2.92 13.46
C SER A 16 -27.57 -3.31 12.44
N LEU A 17 -26.28 -3.08 12.74
CA LEU A 17 -25.19 -3.42 11.84
C LEU A 17 -24.92 -4.92 11.83
N GLU A 18 -25.00 -5.58 12.98
CA GLU A 18 -24.89 -7.02 13.10
C GLU A 18 -26.00 -7.74 12.31
N GLN A 19 -27.25 -7.30 12.45
CA GLN A 19 -28.37 -7.88 11.68
C GLN A 19 -28.15 -7.75 10.18
N ARG A 20 -27.77 -6.56 9.71
CA ARG A 20 -27.50 -6.32 8.30
C ARG A 20 -26.32 -7.14 7.78
N LEU A 21 -25.27 -7.31 8.60
CA LEU A 21 -24.13 -8.14 8.25
C LEU A 21 -24.55 -9.60 8.04
N LYS A 22 -25.36 -10.16 8.94
CA LYS A 22 -25.90 -11.53 8.83
C LYS A 22 -26.73 -11.73 7.57
N GLU A 23 -27.62 -10.79 7.27
CA GLU A 23 -28.46 -10.85 6.07
C GLU A 23 -27.61 -10.85 4.79
N VAL A 24 -26.63 -9.95 4.70
CA VAL A 24 -25.76 -9.84 3.53
C VAL A 24 -24.84 -11.06 3.41
N ALA A 25 -24.26 -11.53 4.52
CA ALA A 25 -23.44 -12.73 4.55
C ALA A 25 -24.22 -13.95 4.05
N HIS A 26 -25.45 -14.13 4.54
CA HIS A 26 -26.35 -15.20 4.11
C HIS A 26 -26.69 -15.11 2.61
N MET A 27 -27.05 -13.92 2.12
CA MET A 27 -27.37 -13.71 0.69
C MET A 27 -26.18 -14.00 -0.23
N ASN A 28 -24.96 -13.75 0.23
CA ASN A 28 -23.74 -13.93 -0.56
C ASN A 28 -23.04 -15.27 -0.34
N GLN A 29 -23.63 -16.19 0.46
CA GLN A 29 -23.02 -17.48 0.83
C GLN A 29 -21.60 -17.34 1.41
N LYS A 30 -21.37 -16.25 2.15
CA LYS A 30 -20.09 -15.95 2.83
C LYS A 30 -20.30 -15.98 4.33
N THR A 31 -19.23 -16.23 5.08
CA THR A 31 -19.23 -15.99 6.52
C THR A 31 -19.21 -14.49 6.81
N GLU A 32 -19.70 -14.10 8.00
CA GLU A 32 -19.61 -12.71 8.47
C GLU A 32 -18.16 -12.20 8.46
N GLN A 33 -17.20 -13.06 8.83
CA GLN A 33 -15.79 -12.73 8.84
C GLN A 33 -15.23 -12.48 7.43
N GLU A 34 -15.52 -13.35 6.46
CA GLU A 34 -15.07 -13.15 5.08
C GLU A 34 -15.61 -11.84 4.51
N LEU A 35 -16.88 -11.53 4.78
CA LEU A 35 -17.51 -10.30 4.34
C LEU A 35 -16.88 -9.06 4.99
N ILE A 36 -16.59 -9.12 6.30
CA ILE A 36 -15.88 -8.04 7.00
C ILE A 36 -14.49 -7.83 6.42
N LEU A 37 -13.72 -8.90 6.21
CA LEU A 37 -12.36 -8.81 5.67
C LEU A 37 -12.37 -8.22 4.26
N GLU A 38 -13.25 -8.71 3.39
CA GLU A 38 -13.41 -8.18 2.04
C GLU A 38 -13.79 -6.68 2.04
N ALA A 39 -14.74 -6.29 2.90
CA ALA A 39 -15.13 -4.90 3.03
C ALA A 39 -13.97 -4.01 3.51
N LEU A 40 -13.20 -4.48 4.49
CA LEU A 40 -12.01 -3.78 5.00
C LEU A 40 -10.93 -3.64 3.92
N GLU A 41 -10.60 -4.73 3.23
CA GLU A 41 -9.60 -4.70 2.15
C GLU A 41 -10.02 -3.75 1.03
N ASN A 42 -11.27 -3.81 0.60
CA ASN A 42 -11.80 -2.95 -0.45
C ASN A 42 -11.86 -1.48 -0.02
N HIS A 43 -12.16 -1.21 1.24
CA HIS A 43 -12.16 0.15 1.78
C HIS A 43 -10.73 0.71 1.87
N LEU A 44 -9.78 -0.08 2.40
CA LEU A 44 -8.38 0.35 2.54
C LEU A 44 -7.70 0.62 1.20
N LYS A 45 -8.06 -0.12 0.13
CA LYS A 45 -7.59 0.16 -1.23
C LYS A 45 -7.97 1.56 -1.74
N GLN A 46 -9.04 2.17 -1.20
CA GLN A 46 -9.46 3.52 -1.59
C GLN A 46 -8.57 4.61 -0.97
N PHE A 47 -7.79 4.28 0.05
CA PHE A 47 -6.84 5.17 0.69
C PHE A 47 -5.43 4.71 0.33
N PRO A 48 -4.96 5.01 -0.90
CA PRO A 48 -3.59 4.68 -1.28
C PRO A 48 -2.66 5.35 -0.28
N ILE A 49 -1.86 4.55 0.42
CA ILE A 49 -0.78 5.07 1.25
C ILE A 49 0.11 5.86 0.29
N PRO A 50 0.36 7.16 0.54
CA PRO A 50 1.19 7.96 -0.35
C PRO A 50 2.57 7.31 -0.42
N LYS A 51 2.91 6.74 -1.58
CA LYS A 51 4.25 6.26 -1.87
C LYS A 51 5.14 7.48 -1.99
N ASN A 52 6.26 7.49 -1.27
CA ASN A 52 7.26 8.51 -1.52
C ASN A 52 7.93 8.24 -2.89
N CYS A 53 8.65 9.23 -3.44
CA CYS A 53 9.30 9.09 -4.73
C CYS A 53 10.28 7.91 -4.80
N TYR A 54 10.88 7.55 -3.66
CA TYR A 54 11.81 6.42 -3.57
C TYR A 54 11.09 5.07 -3.75
N ASP A 55 9.96 4.85 -3.07
CA ASP A 55 9.15 3.64 -3.20
C ASP A 55 8.63 3.47 -4.64
N LEU A 56 8.21 4.57 -5.27
CA LEU A 56 7.78 4.59 -6.66
C LEU A 56 8.95 4.24 -7.61
N ALA A 57 10.14 4.79 -7.37
CA ALA A 57 11.30 4.52 -8.20
C ALA A 57 11.80 3.06 -8.09
N ILE A 58 11.70 2.46 -6.89
CA ILE A 58 11.93 1.02 -6.69
C ILE A 58 10.93 0.18 -7.50
N GLU A 59 9.64 0.49 -7.39
CA GLU A 59 8.57 -0.25 -8.08
C GLU A 59 8.71 -0.19 -9.61
N LEU A 60 9.06 0.98 -10.15
CA LEU A 60 9.26 1.16 -11.59
C LEU A 60 10.60 0.59 -12.08
N GLY A 61 11.49 0.14 -11.18
CA GLY A 61 12.81 -0.34 -11.53
C GLY A 61 13.71 0.72 -12.16
N VAL A 62 13.45 2.01 -11.89
CA VAL A 62 14.19 3.14 -12.47
C VAL A 62 15.36 3.59 -11.61
N ILE A 63 15.54 2.98 -10.44
CA ILE A 63 16.74 3.19 -9.62
C ILE A 63 17.88 2.35 -10.19
N GLY A 64 18.91 3.00 -10.70
CA GLY A 64 20.10 2.32 -11.17
C GLY A 64 20.87 3.13 -12.21
N ILE A 65 21.79 2.44 -12.88
CA ILE A 65 22.62 2.97 -13.95
C ILE A 65 22.16 2.29 -15.24
N ALA A 66 21.95 3.06 -16.30
CA ALA A 66 21.70 2.52 -17.63
C ALA A 66 22.67 3.16 -18.63
N ALA A 67 22.93 2.42 -19.71
CA ALA A 67 23.77 2.92 -20.81
C ALA A 67 23.10 4.15 -21.46
N ASP A 68 23.93 5.08 -21.93
CA ASP A 68 23.51 6.30 -22.63
C ASP A 68 22.71 7.34 -21.82
N LEU A 69 22.75 7.25 -20.48
CA LEU A 69 22.28 8.32 -19.58
C LEU A 69 23.42 9.29 -19.20
N PRO A 70 23.09 10.53 -18.78
CA PRO A 70 24.08 11.46 -18.25
C PRO A 70 24.87 10.82 -17.10
N SER A 71 26.17 11.10 -17.03
CA SER A 71 27.00 10.70 -15.91
C SER A 71 26.39 11.18 -14.59
N ASP A 72 26.46 10.34 -13.56
CA ASP A 72 25.97 10.67 -12.23
C ASP A 72 26.55 12.02 -11.78
N LEU A 73 25.72 12.83 -11.11
CA LEU A 73 26.11 14.11 -10.51
C LEU A 73 27.33 13.96 -9.59
N SER A 74 27.47 12.83 -8.90
CA SER A 74 28.64 12.52 -8.06
C SER A 74 29.95 12.41 -8.86
N THR A 75 29.86 12.22 -10.18
CA THR A 75 30.99 12.05 -11.11
C THR A 75 31.07 13.12 -12.19
N ASN A 76 30.09 14.03 -12.26
CA ASN A 76 30.02 15.09 -13.26
C ASN A 76 30.40 16.45 -12.65
N PRO A 77 31.66 16.90 -12.82
CA PRO A 77 32.13 18.16 -12.24
C PRO A 77 31.42 19.39 -12.81
N SER A 78 30.79 19.30 -13.98
CA SER A 78 30.06 20.42 -14.58
C SER A 78 28.83 20.84 -13.77
N HIS A 79 28.30 20.01 -12.86
CA HIS A 79 27.24 20.42 -11.95
C HIS A 79 27.67 21.51 -10.95
N PHE A 80 28.98 21.72 -10.75
CA PHE A 80 29.51 22.79 -9.91
C PHE A 80 29.79 24.09 -10.67
N GLU A 81 29.56 24.16 -11.99
CA GLU A 81 29.74 25.39 -12.75
C GLU A 81 28.79 26.49 -12.26
N GLY A 82 29.34 27.64 -11.86
CA GLY A 82 28.58 28.76 -11.28
C GLY A 82 28.22 28.62 -9.79
N PHE A 83 28.67 27.57 -9.10
CA PHE A 83 28.46 27.42 -7.65
C PHE A 83 29.41 28.33 -6.86
N GLY A 84 28.88 29.36 -6.21
CA GLY A 84 29.64 30.26 -5.34
C GLY A 84 30.21 31.52 -6.01
N GLU A 85 29.73 31.87 -7.21
CA GLU A 85 29.88 33.21 -7.80
C GLU A 85 28.89 34.23 -7.19
#